data_AF-A0A3P6DT36-F1
#
_entry.id   AF-A0A3P6DT36-F1
#
_cell.length_a   1.000
_cell.length_b   1.000
_cell.length_c   1.000
_cell.angle_alpha   90.00
_cell.angle_beta   90.00
_cell.angle_gamma   90.00
#
_symmetry.space_group_name_H-M   'P 1'
#
loop_
_entity.id
_entity.type
_entity.pdbx_description
1 polymer ?
#
loop_
_entity_poly.entity_id
_entity_poly.type
_entity_poly.pdbx_seq_one_letter_code
_entity_poly.pdbx_strand_id
1 'polypeptide(L)' 'MSASSSTTSGRRRVRTPGLPSKCWCGVGITELISKANQNPYRWYYRCIYAASLRLENDNYVFKWVDEAFTDEI' A
#
# COMPACT_ATOMS: atom_id res chain seq x y z
N MET A 1 -17.93 15.42 -31.92
CA MET A 1 -18.08 14.96 -30.53
C MET A 1 -17.22 13.72 -30.39
N SER A 2 -16.03 13.83 -29.78
CA SER A 2 -15.16 12.67 -29.58
C SER A 2 -14.68 12.70 -28.14
N ALA A 3 -15.29 11.85 -27.31
CA ALA A 3 -14.87 11.64 -25.93
C ALA A 3 -13.64 10.73 -25.95
N SER A 4 -12.46 11.30 -25.71
CA SER A 4 -11.24 10.53 -25.49
C SER A 4 -11.36 9.82 -24.16
N SER A 5 -11.74 8.54 -24.18
CA SER A 5 -11.70 7.68 -23.00
C SER A 5 -10.26 7.44 -22.61
N SER A 6 -9.75 8.24 -21.68
CA SER A 6 -8.49 7.99 -21.01
C SER A 6 -8.66 6.81 -20.07
N THR A 7 -8.41 5.60 -20.57
CA THR A 7 -8.17 4.43 -19.73
C THR A 7 -6.86 4.68 -19.00
N THR A 8 -6.94 5.31 -17.83
CA THR A 8 -5.86 5.32 -16.86
C THR A 8 -5.66 3.88 -16.42
N SER A 9 -4.70 3.22 -17.06
CA SER A 9 -4.05 2.01 -16.56
C SER A 9 -3.23 2.34 -15.32
N GLY A 10 -3.85 2.99 -14.34
CA GLY A 10 -3.38 2.94 -12.97
C GLY A 10 -3.52 1.47 -12.60
N ARG A 11 -2.38 0.79 -12.37
CA ARG A 11 -2.30 -0.55 -11.81
C ARG A 11 -3.51 -0.75 -10.93
N ARG A 12 -4.43 -1.63 -11.33
CA ARG A 12 -5.53 -2.07 -10.46
C ARG A 12 -4.81 -2.63 -9.24
N ARG A 13 -4.60 -1.78 -8.23
CA ARG A 13 -4.20 -2.20 -6.89
C ARG A 13 -5.28 -3.19 -6.55
N VAL A 14 -4.92 -4.46 -6.57
CA VAL A 14 -5.76 -5.53 -6.05
C VAL A 14 -6.23 -4.98 -4.71
N ARG A 15 -7.53 -4.72 -4.59
CA ARG A 15 -8.09 -4.20 -3.34
C ARG A 15 -7.96 -5.36 -2.38
N THR A 16 -6.88 -5.39 -1.63
CA THR A 16 -6.70 -6.38 -0.57
C THR A 16 -7.83 -6.15 0.43
N PRO A 17 -8.74 -7.13 0.59
CA PRO A 17 -9.85 -7.01 1.52
C PRO A 17 -9.33 -6.63 2.92
N GLY A 18 -10.02 -5.71 3.60
CA GLY A 18 -9.60 -5.24 4.93
C GLY A 18 -8.46 -4.21 4.97
N LEU A 19 -7.84 -3.84 3.84
CA LEU A 19 -6.83 -2.80 3.81
C LEU A 19 -7.39 -1.45 3.31
N PRO A 20 -7.17 -0.33 4.04
CA PRO A 20 -7.70 0.96 3.64
C PRO A 20 -7.01 1.48 2.37
N SER A 21 -7.80 1.98 1.42
CA SER A 21 -7.27 2.55 0.17
C SER A 21 -6.41 3.82 0.36
N LYS A 22 -6.58 4.49 1.50
CA LYS A 22 -5.88 5.72 1.91
C LYS A 22 -5.45 5.62 3.37
N CYS A 23 -4.32 6.22 3.69
CA CYS A 23 -3.89 6.46 5.06
C CYS A 23 -4.77 7.53 5.72
N TRP A 24 -4.78 7.59 7.05
CA TRP A 24 -5.49 8.61 7.83
C TRP A 24 -5.09 10.05 7.46
N CYS A 25 -3.88 10.26 6.92
CA CYS A 25 -3.42 11.56 6.41
C CYS A 25 -4.03 11.94 5.05
N GLY A 26 -4.91 11.11 4.48
CA GLY A 26 -5.57 11.35 3.20
C GLY A 26 -4.78 10.89 1.96
N VAL A 27 -3.50 10.53 2.13
CA VAL A 27 -2.63 10.06 1.05
C VAL A 27 -2.83 8.56 0.80
N GLY A 28 -2.65 8.11 -0.44
CA GLY A 28 -2.72 6.70 -0.79
C GLY A 28 -1.65 5.84 -0.09
N ILE A 29 -1.88 4.54 -0.10
CA ILE A 29 -0.92 3.52 0.35
C ILE A 29 -0.18 2.89 -0.85
N THR A 30 1.02 2.37 -0.64
CA THR A 30 1.85 1.67 -1.61
C THR A 30 2.38 0.37 -1.02
N GLU A 31 2.64 -0.61 -1.88
CA GLU A 31 3.35 -1.84 -1.51
C GLU A 31 4.85 -1.59 -1.56
N LEU A 32 5.56 -2.08 -0.54
CA LEU A 32 7.01 -2.02 -0.43
C LEU A 32 7.55 -3.39 -0.01
N ILE A 33 8.80 -3.66 -0.38
CA ILE A 33 9.52 -4.87 0.02
C ILE A 33 10.42 -4.52 1.19
N SER A 34 10.30 -5.27 2.29
CA SER A 34 11.16 -5.13 3.44
C SER A 34 12.59 -5.55 3.10
N LYS A 35 13.53 -4.65 3.42
CA LYS A 35 14.98 -4.90 3.32
C LYS A 35 15.60 -5.20 4.70
N ALA A 36 14.78 -5.29 5.75
CA ALA A 36 15.26 -5.56 7.10
C ALA A 36 15.74 -7.00 7.22
N ASN A 37 16.86 -7.22 7.91
CA ASN A 37 17.45 -8.55 8.11
C ASN A 37 16.52 -9.52 8.87
N GLN A 38 15.61 -8.99 9.70
CA GLN A 38 14.63 -9.80 10.45
C GLN A 38 13.44 -10.26 9.60
N ASN A 39 13.10 -9.51 8.53
CA ASN A 39 11.98 -9.81 7.64
C ASN A 39 12.39 -9.55 6.19
N PRO A 40 13.39 -10.28 5.65
CA PRO A 40 13.90 -10.03 4.31
C PRO A 40 12.84 -10.43 3.27
N TYR A 41 12.69 -9.63 2.23
CA TYR A 41 11.82 -9.88 1.07
C TYR A 41 10.32 -9.96 1.36
N ARG A 42 9.87 -9.69 2.59
CA ARG A 42 8.45 -9.67 2.94
C ARG A 42 7.78 -8.38 2.46
N TRP A 43 6.60 -8.48 1.84
CA TRP A 43 5.89 -7.32 1.30
C TRP A 43 5.00 -6.71 2.37
N TYR A 44 4.94 -5.37 2.42
CA TYR A 44 4.07 -4.63 3.33
C TYR A 44 3.45 -3.42 2.65
N TYR A 45 2.30 -2.98 3.15
CA TYR A 45 1.65 -1.75 2.75
C TYR A 45 2.11 -0.60 3.62
N ARG A 46 2.45 0.54 2.99
CA ARG A 46 2.80 1.76 3.70
C ARG A 46 2.19 3.01 3.06
N CYS A 47 1.90 4.04 3.87
CA CYS A 47 1.54 5.35 3.34
C CYS A 47 2.62 5.89 2.38
N ILE A 48 2.20 6.38 1.20
CA ILE A 48 3.11 6.95 0.18
C ILE A 48 3.89 8.13 0.75
N TYR A 49 3.23 9.00 1.51
CA TYR A 49 3.88 10.18 2.12
C TYR A 49 4.99 9.76 3.08
N ALA A 50 4.67 8.86 4.01
CA ALA A 50 5.62 8.34 4.98
C ALA A 50 6.79 7.61 4.31
N ALA A 51 6.51 6.82 3.26
CA ALA A 51 7.52 6.15 2.45
C ALA A 51 8.43 7.14 1.71
N SER A 52 7.87 8.19 1.12
CA SER A 52 8.63 9.21 0.39
C SER A 52 9.58 9.99 1.30
N LEU A 53 9.18 10.24 2.54
CA LEU A 53 9.95 10.96 3.54
C LEU A 53 10.87 10.06 4.37
N ARG A 54 10.83 8.74 4.15
CA ARG A 54 11.56 7.74 4.95
C ARG A 54 11.36 7.96 6.46
N LEU A 55 10.15 8.33 6.85
CA LEU A 55 9.82 8.43 8.28
C LEU A 55 10.01 7.04 8.92
N GLU A 56 10.39 7.00 10.18
CA GLU A 56 10.51 5.77 10.97
C GLU A 56 9.68 5.95 12.26
N ASN A 57 9.07 4.86 12.74
CA ASN A 57 8.27 4.83 13.99
C ASN A 57 7.08 5.80 14.05
N ASP A 58 6.38 5.94 12.93
CA ASP A 58 5.31 6.90 12.72
C ASP A 58 3.94 6.20 12.58
N ASN A 59 2.86 6.82 13.09
CA ASN A 59 1.50 6.25 13.14
C ASN A 59 0.82 6.09 11.76
N TYR A 60 1.56 6.09 10.66
CA TYR A 60 1.02 5.89 9.33
C TYR A 60 0.67 4.42 9.10
N VAL A 61 -0.18 4.15 8.10
CA VAL A 61 -0.55 2.79 7.74
C VAL A 61 0.70 1.94 7.52
N PHE A 62 0.78 0.84 8.26
CA PHE A 62 1.74 -0.24 8.14
C PHE A 62 0.99 -1.56 8.40
N LYS A 63 0.91 -2.43 7.39
CA LYS A 63 0.36 -3.80 7.52
C LYS A 63 1.11 -4.73 6.58
N TRP A 64 1.47 -5.93 7.04
CA TRP A 64 2.08 -6.92 6.16
C TRP A 64 1.07 -7.44 5.13
N VAL A 65 1.55 -7.73 3.92
CA VAL A 65 0.68 -8.17 2.81
C VAL A 65 0.06 -9.53 3.13
N ASP A 66 0.86 -10.47 3.63
CA ASP A 66 0.41 -11.82 3.99
C ASP A 66 -0.65 -11.81 5.11
N GLU A 67 -0.48 -10.98 6.15
CA GLU A 67 -1.49 -10.78 7.19
C GLU A 67 -2.81 -10.22 6.65
N ALA A 68 -2.77 -9.47 5.55
CA ALA A 68 -3.98 -8.94 4.91
C ALA A 68 -4.70 -9.99 4.03
N PHE A 69 -4.04 -11.10 3.69
CA PHE A 69 -4.64 -12.19 2.91
C PHE A 69 -5.10 -13.39 3.77
N THR A 70 -4.54 -13.57 4.98
CA THR A 70 -4.88 -14.71 5.86
C THR A 70 -6.19 -14.57 6.66
N ASP A 71 -6.84 -13.40 6.66
CA ASP A 71 -8.14 -13.20 7.36
C ASP A 71 -9.35 -13.86 6.61
N GLU A 72 -9.12 -14.68 5.57
CA GLU A 72 -10.16 -15.31 4.74
C GLU A 72 -10.17 -16.87 4.75
N ILE A 73 -9.88 -17.53 5.89
CA ILE A 73 -10.08 -19.01 6.01
C ILE A 73 -11.26 -19.40 6.89
#